data_AF-A0A9F7RAS5-F1
#
_entry.id   AF-A0A9F7RAS5-F1
#
_cell.length_a   1.000
_cell.length_b   1.000
_cell.length_c   1.000
_cell.angle_alpha   90.00
_cell.angle_beta   90.00
_cell.angle_gamma   90.00
#
_symmetry.space_group_name_H-M   'P 1'
#
loop_
_entity.id
_entity.type
_entity.pdbx_description
1 polymer ?
#
loop_
_entity_poly.entity_id
_entity_poly.type
_entity_poly.pdbx_seq_one_letter_code
_entity_poly.pdbx_strand_id
1 'polypeptide(L)'
;MATMAKPAFAENGSLLDGGIDLNMEQGMAEHLKDVILLTAIVQVLSTLSFYFWYLWLLAPARAVQLLWTNFLGPWFSAESSAPAEEVNEKKQKRQERRQMKRF
;
A
#
# COMPACT_ATOMS: atom_id res chain seq x y z
N MET A 1 3.17 21.55 2.03
CA MET A 1 3.10 20.20 2.63
C MET A 1 2.74 20.26 4.12
N ALA A 2 1.70 21.00 4.54
CA ALA A 2 1.36 21.19 5.97
C ALA A 2 -0.02 20.62 6.35
N THR A 3 -0.63 19.83 5.47
CA THR A 3 -2.04 19.41 5.58
C THR A 3 -2.24 17.89 5.66
N MET A 4 -1.21 17.08 5.44
CA MET A 4 -1.32 15.60 5.44
C MET A 4 -1.51 14.99 6.83
N ALA A 5 -1.14 15.72 7.90
CA ALA A 5 -1.15 15.24 9.28
C ALA A 5 -2.08 16.05 10.19
N LYS A 6 -3.10 16.71 9.63
CA LYS A 6 -4.08 17.44 10.43
C LYS A 6 -5.24 16.52 10.79
N PRO A 7 -5.54 16.33 12.08
CA PRO A 7 -6.71 15.57 12.47
C PRO A 7 -7.99 16.32 12.06
N ALA A 8 -8.95 15.60 11.50
CA ALA A 8 -10.29 16.10 11.22
C ALA A 8 -11.22 15.73 12.39
N PHE A 9 -12.00 16.69 12.86
CA PHE A 9 -12.97 16.51 13.94
C PHE A 9 -14.38 16.78 13.42
N ALA A 10 -15.36 16.04 13.95
CA ALA A 10 -16.78 16.31 13.73
C ALA A 10 -17.25 17.51 14.58
N GLU A 11 -18.42 18.06 14.27
CA GLU A 11 -19.00 19.21 14.99
C GLU A 11 -19.25 18.95 16.49
N ASN A 12 -19.39 17.69 16.88
CA ASN A 12 -19.50 17.25 18.27
C ASN A 12 -18.14 17.08 18.98
N GLY A 13 -17.03 17.38 18.30
CA GLY A 13 -15.67 17.23 18.81
C GLY A 13 -15.09 15.81 18.71
N SER A 14 -15.80 14.82 18.13
CA SER A 14 -15.24 13.47 17.94
C SER A 14 -14.23 13.43 16.80
N LEU A 15 -13.13 12.70 16.97
CA LEU A 15 -12.09 12.53 15.95
C LEU A 15 -12.62 11.70 14.77
N LEU A 16 -12.62 12.28 13.57
CA LEU A 16 -13.05 11.62 12.33
C LEU A 16 -11.87 10.98 11.59
N ASP A 17 -10.73 11.67 11.54
CA ASP A 17 -9.50 11.21 10.89
C ASP A 17 -8.31 11.76 11.68
N GLY A 18 -7.33 10.91 12.00
CA GLY A 18 -6.11 11.29 12.73
C GLY A 18 -5.05 11.96 11.85
N GLY A 19 -5.26 11.98 10.54
CA GLY A 19 -4.24 12.32 9.56
C GLY A 19 -3.45 11.09 9.10
N ILE A 20 -2.72 11.22 8.00
CA ILE A 20 -2.01 10.12 7.36
C ILE A 20 -0.73 9.82 8.16
N ASP A 21 -0.73 8.73 8.91
CA ASP A 21 0.45 8.21 9.60
C ASP A 21 1.30 7.35 8.65
N LEU A 22 2.56 7.77 8.45
CA LEU A 22 3.54 6.98 7.69
C LEU A 22 3.86 5.65 8.38
N ASN A 23 3.64 5.51 9.69
CA ASN A 23 3.88 4.25 10.40
C ASN A 23 2.72 3.25 10.29
N MET A 24 1.63 3.57 9.58
CA MET A 24 0.55 2.60 9.34
C MET A 24 1.08 1.31 8.70
N GLU A 25 0.67 0.17 9.26
CA GLU A 25 1.14 -1.17 8.84
C GLU A 25 0.46 -1.67 7.56
N GLN A 26 -0.65 -1.08 7.12
CA GLN A 26 -1.39 -1.52 5.94
C GLN A 26 -1.94 -0.34 5.13
N GLY A 27 -1.94 -0.50 3.80
CA GLY A 27 -2.53 0.45 2.84
C GLY A 27 -1.50 1.27 2.08
N MET A 28 -1.92 2.42 1.53
CA MET A 28 -1.09 3.28 0.67
C MET A 28 0.18 3.81 1.36
N ALA A 29 0.21 3.83 2.69
CA ALA A 29 1.38 4.24 3.48
C ALA A 29 2.60 3.32 3.24
N GLU A 30 2.38 2.01 3.01
CA GLU A 30 3.47 1.07 2.70
C GLU A 30 4.17 1.44 1.39
N HIS A 31 3.39 1.69 0.33
CA HIS A 31 3.94 2.13 -0.96
C HIS A 31 4.61 3.50 -0.87
N LEU A 32 4.14 4.37 0.02
CA LEU A 32 4.77 5.67 0.26
C LEU A 32 6.15 5.52 0.92
N LYS A 33 6.33 4.57 1.85
CA LYS A 33 7.65 4.22 2.41
C LYS A 33 8.62 3.79 1.31
N ASP A 34 8.16 2.90 0.42
CA ASP A 34 8.98 2.39 -0.67
C ASP A 34 9.42 3.51 -1.63
N VAL A 35 8.52 4.46 -1.94
CA VAL A 35 8.84 5.61 -2.81
C VAL A 35 9.83 6.56 -2.13
N ILE A 36 9.66 6.84 -0.84
CA ILE A 36 10.60 7.69 -0.08
C ILE A 36 11.98 7.03 -0.02
N LEU A 37 12.03 5.73 0.25
CA LEU A 37 13.28 4.97 0.29
C LEU A 37 13.96 4.93 -1.08
N LEU A 38 13.21 4.63 -2.14
CA LEU A 38 13.71 4.60 -3.51
C LEU A 38 14.29 5.96 -3.90
N THR A 39 13.56 7.05 -3.67
CA THR A 39 14.02 8.40 -3.99
C THR A 39 15.28 8.79 -3.23
N ALA A 40 15.38 8.45 -1.93
CA ALA A 40 16.59 8.67 -1.15
C ALA A 40 17.80 7.92 -1.71
N ILE A 41 17.64 6.65 -2.07
CA ILE A 41 18.70 5.82 -2.66
C ILE A 41 19.14 6.41 -4.01
N VAL A 42 18.18 6.74 -4.89
CA VAL A 42 18.49 7.32 -6.21
C VAL A 42 19.24 8.63 -6.07
N GLN A 43 18.84 9.50 -5.14
CA GLN A 43 19.48 10.78 -4.94
C GLN A 43 20.93 10.63 -4.48
N VAL A 44 21.20 9.74 -3.52
CA VAL A 44 22.56 9.46 -3.03
C VAL A 44 23.42 8.88 -4.14
N LEU A 45 22.93 7.85 -4.84
CA LEU A 45 23.70 7.19 -5.91
C LEU A 45 23.92 8.11 -7.11
N SER A 46 22.98 9.02 -7.41
CA SER A 46 23.12 9.98 -8.50
C SER A 46 24.29 10.94 -8.33
N THR A 47 24.79 11.13 -7.10
CA THR A 47 26.03 11.90 -6.85
C THR A 47 27.28 11.18 -7.36
N LEU A 48 27.23 9.84 -7.47
CA LEU A 48 28.31 9.01 -8.02
C LEU A 48 28.19 8.87 -9.54
N SER A 49 26.97 8.76 -10.06
CA SER A 49 26.74 8.63 -11.50
C SER A 49 25.33 9.00 -11.93
N PHE A 50 25.20 9.71 -13.06
CA PHE A 50 23.90 10.03 -13.66
C PHE A 50 23.12 8.79 -14.13
N TYR A 51 23.78 7.64 -14.36
CA TYR A 51 23.08 6.41 -14.74
C TYR A 51 22.10 5.91 -13.65
N PHE A 52 22.30 6.31 -12.39
CA PHE A 52 21.38 5.90 -11.32
C PHE A 52 20.00 6.53 -11.42
N TRP A 53 19.80 7.56 -12.24
CA TRP A 53 18.46 8.05 -12.58
C TRP A 53 17.58 6.98 -13.22
N TYR A 54 18.15 5.95 -13.88
CA TYR A 54 17.35 4.86 -14.42
C TYR A 54 16.67 4.00 -13.34
N LEU A 55 17.14 4.02 -12.09
CA LEU A 55 16.47 3.34 -10.98
C LEU A 55 15.08 3.95 -10.70
N TRP A 56 14.80 5.18 -11.13
CA TRP A 56 13.46 5.74 -11.06
C TRP A 56 12.44 4.93 -11.86
N LEU A 57 12.86 4.13 -12.86
CA LEU A 57 11.98 3.23 -13.61
C LEU A 57 11.39 2.10 -12.74
N LEU A 58 11.93 1.85 -11.54
CA LEU A 58 11.35 0.89 -10.59
C LEU A 58 9.98 1.35 -10.08
N ALA A 59 9.74 2.66 -9.96
CA ALA A 59 8.45 3.21 -9.53
C ALA A 59 7.31 2.92 -10.52
N PRO A 60 7.41 3.26 -11.83
CA PRO A 60 6.38 2.89 -12.80
C PRO A 60 6.30 1.37 -12.99
N ALA A 61 7.40 0.62 -12.92
CA ALA A 61 7.35 -0.84 -12.96
C ALA A 61 6.50 -1.42 -11.82
N ARG A 62 6.66 -0.90 -10.58
CA ARG A 62 5.84 -1.30 -9.44
C ARG A 62 4.37 -0.91 -9.62
N ALA A 63 4.10 0.29 -10.15
CA ALA A 63 2.74 0.73 -10.45
C ALA A 63 2.05 -0.19 -11.49
N VAL A 64 2.77 -0.58 -12.54
CA VAL A 64 2.27 -1.54 -13.54
C VAL A 64 2.02 -2.91 -12.93
N GLN A 65 2.91 -3.40 -12.05
CA GLN A 65 2.68 -4.65 -11.33
C GLN A 65 1.41 -4.59 -10.48
N LEU A 66 1.19 -3.49 -9.76
CA LEU A 66 0.01 -3.31 -8.91
C LEU A 66 -1.27 -3.21 -9.75
N LEU A 67 -1.22 -2.49 -10.87
CA LEU A 67 -2.30 -2.39 -11.85
C LEU A 67 -2.63 -3.78 -12.43
N TRP A 68 -1.60 -4.55 -12.76
CA TRP A 68 -1.74 -5.91 -13.27
C TRP A 68 -2.38 -6.83 -12.23
N THR A 69 -1.92 -6.86 -10.98
CA THR A 69 -2.46 -7.78 -9.98
C THR A 69 -3.85 -7.42 -9.49
N ASN A 70 -4.19 -6.13 -9.43
CA ASN A 70 -5.48 -5.69 -8.87
C ASN A 70 -6.58 -5.52 -9.91
N PHE A 71 -6.24 -5.18 -11.15
CA PHE A 71 -7.24 -4.87 -12.17
C PHE A 71 -7.14 -5.80 -13.38
N LEU A 72 -6.01 -5.82 -14.09
CA LEU A 72 -5.94 -6.54 -15.36
C LEU A 72 -5.93 -8.06 -15.19
N GLY A 73 -5.14 -8.58 -14.24
CA GLY A 73 -5.02 -9.99 -13.95
C GLY A 73 -6.37 -10.63 -13.59
N PRO A 74 -7.14 -10.05 -12.65
CA PRO A 74 -8.49 -10.49 -12.37
C PRO A 74 -9.44 -10.34 -13.56
N TRP A 75 -9.33 -9.26 -14.35
CA TRP A 75 -10.17 -9.07 -15.54
C TRP A 75 -9.92 -10.11 -16.63
N PHE A 76 -8.65 -10.46 -16.91
CA PHE A 76 -8.27 -11.53 -17.83
C PHE A 76 -8.60 -12.92 -17.27
N SER A 77 -8.50 -13.11 -15.95
CA SER A 77 -8.76 -14.39 -15.30
C SER A 77 -10.25 -14.62 -15.00
N ALA A 78 -11.09 -13.58 -15.02
CA ALA A 78 -12.53 -13.66 -14.82
C ALA A 78 -13.23 -14.51 -15.89
N GLU A 79 -12.64 -14.62 -17.09
CA GLU A 79 -13.08 -15.56 -18.13
C GLU A 79 -12.65 -17.03 -17.82
N SER A 80 -11.68 -17.25 -16.92
CA SER A 80 -11.05 -18.57 -16.71
C SER A 80 -11.20 -19.19 -15.31
N SER A 81 -11.58 -18.48 -14.25
CA SER A 81 -11.87 -19.11 -12.95
C SER A 81 -12.40 -18.13 -11.89
N ALA A 82 -13.63 -18.36 -11.43
CA ALA A 82 -13.95 -18.23 -10.01
C ALA A 82 -13.13 -19.26 -9.21
N PRO A 83 -12.73 -19.08 -7.93
CA PRO A 83 -12.79 -17.90 -7.05
C PRO A 83 -11.44 -17.60 -6.33
N ALA A 84 -10.91 -16.38 -6.42
CA ALA A 84 -9.82 -15.92 -5.52
C ALA A 84 -10.34 -15.51 -4.11
N GLU A 85 -11.65 -15.36 -3.96
CA GLU A 85 -12.33 -15.01 -2.70
C GLU A 85 -12.20 -16.08 -1.61
N GLU A 86 -12.14 -17.37 -1.98
CA GLU A 86 -12.12 -18.47 -1.01
C GLU A 86 -10.86 -18.53 -0.12
N VAL A 87 -9.71 -18.04 -0.62
CA VAL A 87 -8.45 -18.08 0.13
C VAL A 87 -8.41 -16.95 1.18
N ASN A 88 -9.06 -15.82 0.90
CA ASN A 88 -9.12 -14.69 1.82
C ASN A 88 -10.12 -14.96 2.96
N GLU A 89 -11.32 -15.48 2.64
CA GLU A 89 -12.32 -15.83 3.66
C GLU A 89 -11.84 -16.91 4.63
N LYS A 90 -11.18 -17.98 4.14
CA LYS A 90 -10.68 -19.07 5.01
C LYS A 90 -9.56 -18.59 5.95
N LYS A 91 -8.73 -17.63 5.52
CA LYS A 91 -7.69 -17.03 6.36
C LYS A 91 -8.28 -16.05 7.38
N GLN A 92 -9.21 -15.18 6.97
CA GLN A 92 -9.91 -14.25 7.87
C GLN A 92 -10.69 -15.01 8.94
N LYS A 93 -11.47 -16.02 8.57
CA LYS A 93 -12.26 -16.84 9.52
C LYS A 93 -11.39 -17.63 10.49
N ARG A 94 -10.17 -18.03 10.09
CA ARG A 94 -9.19 -18.68 10.99
C ARG A 94 -8.54 -17.68 11.94
N GLN A 95 -8.36 -16.44 11.52
CA GLN A 95 -7.82 -15.35 12.32
C GLN A 95 -8.84 -14.87 13.36
N GLU A 96 -10.11 -14.73 12.98
CA GLU A 96 -11.23 -14.43 13.88
C GLU A 96 -11.41 -15.50 14.96
N ARG A 97 -11.39 -16.78 14.57
CA ARG A 97 -11.46 -17.92 15.53
C ARG A 97 -10.30 -17.94 16.54
N ARG A 98 -9.14 -17.37 16.19
CA ARG A 98 -7.99 -17.27 17.10
C ARG A 98 -8.13 -16.09 18.06
N GLN A 99 -8.78 -15.01 17.64
CA GLN A 99 -9.04 -13.84 18.47
C GLN A 99 -10.16 -14.09 19.49
N MET A 100 -11.22 -14.82 19.10
CA MET A 100 -12.32 -15.19 20.01
C MET A 100 -11.93 -16.19 21.10
N LYS A 101 -10.83 -16.92 20.95
CA LYS A 101 -10.33 -17.86 21.98
C LYS A 101 -9.40 -17.20 23.01
N ARG A 102 -9.11 -15.91 22.86
CA ARG A 102 -8.25 -15.13 23.77
C ARG A 102 -9.04 -14.27 24.75
N PHE A 103 -10.38 -14.35 24.71
CA PHE A 103 -11.30 -13.78 25.69
C PHE A 103 -11.93 -14.90 26.51
#